data_AF-A0A1L9B5Q5-F1
#
_entry.id   AF-A0A1L9B5Q5-F1
#
_cell.length_a   1.000
_cell.length_b   1.000
_cell.length_c   1.000
_cell.angle_alpha   90.00
_cell.angle_beta   90.00
_cell.angle_gamma   90.00
#
_symmetry.space_group_name_H-M   'P 1'
#
loop_
_entity.id
_entity.type
_entity.pdbx_description
1 polymer ?
#
loop_
_entity_poly.entity_id
_entity_poly.type
_entity_poly.pdbx_seq_one_letter_code
_entity_poly.pdbx_strand_id
1 'polypeptide(L)'
;MSSASSFPVPSKPHGESLARIPLVRQMLSDPLVRLAPRAIDQRWFYEHIVPVTLAGFNPFHRTIFYASNSALSHWLANPYGSARDYNEGDYLVREVLFAVHDYLHCWSAAAIAVLAPWVRFDTGPILRDNIEDFVFCHLLTEAAATVGLDYWYLSTFELPERIPIGTTQVNLTVSYHERYVSEYRRFYQGWDAQRPGFFGDLARFYCSGIFKGFDVRDVRRSPRLLNWLSHELSYGATQREYSRLWLSFLAAEEVSYDPRGLTGPVSFEEEWKQRLIHELGLVLFAKIKEDSDSGLELRTRNEPPESPRSRRPDFRFVNSNVVSLTPEADAPPGSLRYYVLQRVTATVFDDLTQDTRKDIARALRREEYELVLRLIEQVKRVAPVSSEPRDLFVLN
;
A
#
# COMPACT_ATOMS: atom_id res chain seq x y z
N MET A 1 13.13 -19.84 11.24
CA MET A 1 11.69 -20.17 11.16
C MET A 1 11.11 -20.10 12.57
N SER A 2 10.40 -19.01 12.88
CA SER A 2 9.76 -18.75 14.17
C SER A 2 8.44 -18.05 13.88
N SER A 3 7.35 -18.78 14.14
CA SER A 3 5.99 -18.30 14.45
C SER A 3 5.35 -17.31 13.47
N ALA A 4 4.54 -17.82 12.53
CA ALA A 4 3.37 -17.08 12.04
C ALA A 4 2.49 -16.75 13.26
N SER A 5 2.51 -15.50 13.71
CA SER A 5 1.69 -15.07 14.83
C SER A 5 0.26 -14.82 14.34
N SER A 6 -0.51 -15.89 14.15
CA SER A 6 -1.96 -15.77 14.08
C SER A 6 -2.46 -15.39 15.47
N PHE A 7 -3.08 -14.23 15.63
CA PHE A 7 -3.63 -13.84 16.92
C PHE A 7 -4.86 -14.72 17.22
N PRO A 8 -4.97 -15.33 18.41
CA PRO A 8 -6.16 -16.08 18.78
C PRO A 8 -7.37 -15.15 18.82
N VAL A 9 -8.42 -15.47 18.06
CA VAL A 9 -9.61 -14.62 17.93
C VAL A 9 -10.51 -14.80 19.16
N PRO A 10 -10.68 -13.78 20.03
CA PRO A 10 -11.64 -13.85 21.13
C PRO A 10 -13.07 -13.84 20.60
N SER A 11 -14.00 -14.40 21.38
CA SER A 11 -15.42 -14.46 21.01
C SER A 11 -16.07 -13.09 20.80
N LYS A 12 -15.53 -12.02 21.41
CA LYS A 12 -15.95 -10.64 21.17
C LYS A 12 -14.83 -9.63 21.49
N PRO A 13 -14.38 -8.81 20.51
CA PRO A 13 -13.45 -7.70 20.76
C PRO A 13 -14.07 -6.62 21.65
N HIS A 14 -13.22 -5.82 22.31
CA HIS A 14 -13.65 -4.63 23.05
C HIS A 14 -14.47 -3.68 22.15
N GLY A 15 -15.41 -2.92 22.71
CA GLY A 15 -16.26 -1.98 21.96
C GLY A 15 -15.47 -0.92 21.18
N GLU A 16 -14.30 -0.55 21.68
CA GLU A 16 -13.37 0.41 21.09
C GLU A 16 -12.19 -0.29 20.38
N SER A 17 -12.29 -1.57 20.06
CA SER A 17 -11.23 -2.27 19.30
C SER A 17 -11.38 -2.04 17.80
N LEU A 18 -10.27 -1.77 17.11
CA LEU A 18 -10.23 -1.76 15.64
C LEU A 18 -10.45 -3.15 15.04
N ALA A 19 -10.21 -4.23 15.80
CA ALA A 19 -10.61 -5.58 15.42
C ALA A 19 -12.14 -5.78 15.38
N ARG A 20 -12.95 -4.73 15.54
CA ARG A 20 -14.38 -4.77 15.18
C ARG A 20 -14.62 -4.56 13.69
N ILE A 21 -13.65 -4.03 12.94
CA ILE A 21 -13.67 -4.05 11.48
C ILE A 21 -13.40 -5.49 11.02
N PRO A 22 -14.30 -6.12 10.23
CA PRO A 22 -14.08 -7.48 9.72
C PRO A 22 -12.76 -7.62 8.97
N LEU A 23 -12.40 -6.67 8.10
CA LEU A 23 -11.13 -6.70 7.36
C LEU A 23 -9.89 -6.66 8.25
N VAL A 24 -9.94 -5.95 9.39
CA VAL A 24 -8.85 -5.95 10.38
C VAL A 24 -8.75 -7.33 11.03
N ARG A 25 -9.87 -7.97 11.39
CA ARG A 25 -9.84 -9.34 11.93
C ARG A 25 -9.30 -10.34 10.92
N GLN A 26 -9.75 -10.24 9.66
CA GLN A 26 -9.27 -11.10 8.58
C GLN A 26 -7.74 -10.93 8.46
N MET A 27 -7.24 -9.70 8.35
CA MET A 27 -5.79 -9.42 8.32
C MET A 27 -5.02 -10.03 9.51
N LEU A 28 -5.55 -9.90 10.73
CA LEU A 28 -4.88 -10.38 11.96
C LEU A 28 -4.88 -11.92 12.11
N SER A 29 -5.82 -12.60 11.47
CA SER A 29 -6.02 -14.06 11.62
C SER A 29 -5.65 -14.87 10.39
N ASP A 30 -5.51 -14.22 9.22
CA ASP A 30 -5.21 -14.89 7.97
C ASP A 30 -3.76 -15.40 7.94
N PRO A 31 -3.53 -16.72 7.88
CA PRO A 31 -2.20 -17.30 7.86
C PRO A 31 -1.43 -16.97 6.57
N LEU A 32 -2.10 -16.41 5.55
CA LEU A 32 -1.47 -15.97 4.33
C LEU A 32 -0.42 -14.88 4.58
N VAL A 33 -0.69 -13.98 5.53
CA VAL A 33 0.14 -12.80 5.76
C VAL A 33 0.83 -12.84 7.11
N ARG A 34 1.95 -12.14 7.16
CA ARG A 34 2.71 -11.87 8.37
C ARG A 34 2.73 -10.37 8.64
N LEU A 35 2.64 -9.97 9.90
CA LEU A 35 3.01 -8.63 10.34
C LEU A 35 4.49 -8.64 10.75
N ALA A 36 5.28 -7.70 10.23
CA ALA A 36 6.71 -7.61 10.56
C ALA A 36 7.14 -6.16 10.85
N PRO A 37 7.81 -5.92 11.99
CA PRO A 37 8.35 -4.60 12.27
C PRO A 37 9.60 -4.33 11.40
N ARG A 38 9.83 -3.05 11.13
CA ARG A 38 11.05 -2.51 10.53
C ARG A 38 11.66 -1.46 11.46
N ALA A 39 12.98 -1.36 11.46
CA ALA A 39 13.72 -0.41 12.29
C ALA A 39 13.50 1.05 11.85
N ILE A 40 12.34 1.55 12.22
CA ILE A 40 11.76 2.85 11.86
C ILE A 40 11.09 3.40 13.11
N ASP A 41 11.34 4.68 13.39
CA ASP A 41 10.61 5.48 14.34
C ASP A 41 9.59 6.36 13.60
N GLN A 42 8.31 6.05 13.74
CA GLN A 42 7.25 6.69 12.96
C GLN A 42 6.97 8.13 13.42
N ARG A 43 7.53 8.56 14.56
CA ARG A 43 7.38 9.93 15.07
C ARG A 43 7.99 10.97 14.14
N TRP A 44 9.01 10.60 13.36
CA TRP A 44 9.53 11.45 12.29
C TRP A 44 8.46 11.87 11.29
N PHE A 45 7.49 11.00 11.02
CA PHE A 45 6.34 11.25 10.16
C PHE A 45 5.21 11.96 10.92
N TYR A 46 4.88 11.52 12.14
CA TYR A 46 3.83 12.15 12.98
C TYR A 46 4.09 13.64 13.21
N GLU A 47 5.35 14.01 13.40
CA GLU A 47 5.82 15.38 13.63
C GLU A 47 6.10 16.15 12.33
N HIS A 48 5.73 15.58 11.18
CA HIS A 48 5.83 16.19 9.85
C HIS A 48 7.26 16.62 9.44
N ILE A 49 8.29 15.98 9.99
CA ILE A 49 9.69 16.22 9.60
C ILE A 49 10.03 15.41 8.34
N VAL A 50 9.60 14.14 8.31
CA VAL A 50 9.68 13.27 7.13
C VAL A 50 8.28 13.22 6.50
N PRO A 51 8.14 13.55 5.20
CA PRO A 51 6.82 13.76 4.59
C PRO A 51 6.09 12.46 4.19
N VAL A 52 6.75 11.32 4.33
CA VAL A 52 6.31 10.03 3.79
C VAL A 52 6.47 8.93 4.83
N THR A 53 5.66 7.88 4.77
CA THR A 53 5.88 6.69 5.59
C THR A 53 6.90 5.80 4.88
N LEU A 54 7.84 5.23 5.63
CA LEU A 54 8.95 4.45 5.04
C LEU A 54 8.92 2.98 5.41
N ALA A 55 7.82 2.50 6.00
CA ALA A 55 7.61 1.08 6.30
C ALA A 55 7.68 0.23 5.02
N GLY A 56 7.27 0.80 3.89
CA GLY A 56 7.37 0.18 2.58
C GLY A 56 6.48 -1.05 2.44
N PHE A 57 6.40 -1.54 1.22
CA PHE A 57 5.47 -2.60 0.87
C PHE A 57 6.10 -3.58 -0.13
N ASN A 58 5.77 -4.87 -0.02
CA ASN A 58 6.10 -5.85 -1.04
C ASN A 58 5.09 -7.02 -0.96
N PRO A 59 4.08 -7.06 -1.85
CA PRO A 59 3.01 -8.05 -1.82
C PRO A 59 3.53 -9.47 -2.06
N PHE A 60 4.68 -9.62 -2.71
CA PHE A 60 5.25 -10.93 -2.98
C PHE A 60 5.80 -11.59 -1.72
N HIS A 61 6.25 -10.83 -0.72
CA HIS A 61 6.66 -11.38 0.57
C HIS A 61 5.50 -11.79 1.49
N ARG A 62 4.25 -11.48 1.11
CA ARG A 62 3.05 -11.67 1.95
C ARG A 62 3.26 -11.17 3.37
N THR A 63 3.94 -10.04 3.49
CA THR A 63 4.31 -9.45 4.78
C THR A 63 3.89 -7.99 4.77
N ILE A 64 3.15 -7.62 5.80
CA ILE A 64 2.72 -6.26 6.06
C ILE A 64 3.77 -5.65 7.00
N PHE A 65 4.51 -4.69 6.47
CA PHE A 65 5.59 -4.05 7.22
C PHE A 65 5.07 -2.85 7.99
N TYR A 66 5.51 -2.70 9.22
CA TYR A 66 5.16 -1.56 10.07
C TYR A 66 6.40 -1.03 10.80
N ALA A 67 6.37 0.22 11.26
CA ALA A 67 7.48 0.80 11.99
C ALA A 67 7.55 0.25 13.43
N SER A 68 8.74 -0.12 13.91
CA SER A 68 8.94 -0.66 15.26
C SER A 68 8.42 0.26 16.36
N ASN A 69 8.59 1.58 16.20
CA ASN A 69 8.01 2.58 17.10
C ASN A 69 6.87 3.30 16.37
N SER A 70 5.64 2.79 16.49
CA SER A 70 4.44 3.37 15.87
C SER A 70 3.19 3.06 16.69
N ALA A 71 2.10 3.76 16.39
CA ALA A 71 0.79 3.50 16.99
C ALA A 71 0.33 2.05 16.71
N LEU A 72 0.47 1.57 15.46
CA LEU A 72 0.19 0.18 15.09
C LEU A 72 1.03 -0.82 15.88
N SER A 73 2.35 -0.59 16.00
CA SER A 73 3.26 -1.48 16.75
C SER A 73 2.82 -1.65 18.21
N HIS A 74 2.46 -0.56 18.88
CA HIS A 74 2.00 -0.60 20.27
C HIS A 74 0.64 -1.29 20.41
N TRP A 75 -0.31 -1.00 19.51
CA TRP A 75 -1.64 -1.60 19.53
C TRP A 75 -1.61 -3.12 19.25
N LEU A 76 -0.68 -3.60 18.41
CA LEU A 76 -0.52 -5.03 18.11
C LEU A 76 -0.17 -5.88 19.33
N ALA A 77 0.25 -5.29 20.45
CA ALA A 77 0.42 -6.03 21.71
C ALA A 77 -0.91 -6.53 22.30
N ASN A 78 -2.02 -5.84 22.01
CA ASN A 78 -3.37 -6.23 22.43
C ASN A 78 -4.42 -5.73 21.42
N PRO A 79 -4.51 -6.31 20.22
CA PRO A 79 -5.34 -5.77 19.13
C PRO A 79 -6.84 -5.85 19.43
N TYR A 80 -7.26 -6.73 20.35
CA TYR A 80 -8.65 -6.90 20.76
C TYR A 80 -9.07 -6.01 21.94
N GLY A 81 -8.14 -5.28 22.56
CA GLY A 81 -8.39 -4.30 23.62
C GLY A 81 -8.94 -2.96 23.09
N SER A 82 -9.10 -1.97 23.97
CA SER A 82 -9.43 -0.61 23.53
C SER A 82 -8.27 -0.04 22.71
N ALA A 83 -8.61 0.57 21.57
CA ALA A 83 -7.66 1.22 20.69
C ALA A 83 -7.54 2.74 20.96
N ARG A 84 -8.39 3.29 21.85
CA ARG A 84 -8.50 4.73 22.10
C ARG A 84 -7.17 5.37 22.47
N ASP A 85 -6.44 4.76 23.41
CA ASP A 85 -5.20 5.33 23.97
C ASP A 85 -4.05 5.35 22.95
N TYR A 86 -4.16 4.60 21.86
CA TYR A 86 -3.16 4.55 20.80
C TYR A 86 -3.51 5.45 19.61
N ASN A 87 -4.72 6.01 19.53
CA ASN A 87 -5.22 6.78 18.38
C ASN A 87 -5.00 8.30 18.50
N GLU A 88 -3.87 8.73 19.06
CA GLU A 88 -3.48 10.13 19.00
C GLU A 88 -3.40 10.60 17.54
N GLY A 89 -3.97 11.77 17.23
CA GLY A 89 -3.87 12.37 15.88
C GLY A 89 -4.39 11.50 14.73
N ASP A 90 -5.27 10.51 14.99
CA ASP A 90 -5.70 9.49 14.03
C ASP A 90 -4.59 8.59 13.47
N TYR A 91 -3.40 8.57 14.09
CA TYR A 91 -2.28 7.79 13.61
C TYR A 91 -2.59 6.29 13.56
N LEU A 92 -3.20 5.73 14.61
CA LEU A 92 -3.52 4.31 14.65
C LEU A 92 -4.53 3.92 13.57
N VAL A 93 -5.65 4.65 13.46
CA VAL A 93 -6.67 4.32 12.44
C VAL A 93 -6.04 4.32 11.06
N ARG A 94 -5.26 5.36 10.75
CA ARG A 94 -4.60 5.47 9.45
C ARG A 94 -3.64 4.31 9.19
N GLU A 95 -2.80 3.97 10.15
CA GLU A 95 -1.86 2.84 10.00
C GLU A 95 -2.56 1.50 9.87
N VAL A 96 -3.62 1.24 10.64
CA VAL A 96 -4.38 -0.01 10.55
C VAL A 96 -5.11 -0.11 9.21
N LEU A 97 -5.69 0.97 8.70
CA LEU A 97 -6.36 0.97 7.40
C LEU A 97 -5.37 0.76 6.25
N PHE A 98 -4.17 1.36 6.30
CA PHE A 98 -3.11 1.05 5.33
C PHE A 98 -2.59 -0.38 5.46
N ALA A 99 -2.46 -0.93 6.67
CA ALA A 99 -2.12 -2.33 6.86
C ALA A 99 -3.17 -3.27 6.24
N VAL A 100 -4.46 -2.93 6.35
CA VAL A 100 -5.55 -3.66 5.67
C VAL A 100 -5.47 -3.49 4.15
N HIS A 101 -5.09 -2.32 3.64
CA HIS A 101 -4.85 -2.10 2.21
C HIS A 101 -3.75 -3.03 1.70
N ASP A 102 -2.60 -3.07 2.38
CA ASP A 102 -1.47 -3.96 2.06
C ASP A 102 -1.85 -5.44 2.17
N TYR A 103 -2.69 -5.80 3.14
CA TYR A 103 -3.26 -7.13 3.26
C TYR A 103 -4.05 -7.52 2.01
N LEU A 104 -4.91 -6.63 1.50
CA LEU A 104 -5.70 -6.90 0.30
C LEU A 104 -4.83 -7.04 -0.94
N HIS A 105 -3.71 -6.32 -1.05
CA HIS A 105 -2.75 -6.59 -2.12
C HIS A 105 -2.10 -7.97 -1.98
N CYS A 106 -1.63 -8.35 -0.78
CA CYS A 106 -1.01 -9.65 -0.53
C CYS A 106 -1.99 -10.78 -0.87
N TRP A 107 -3.25 -10.64 -0.44
CA TRP A 107 -4.33 -11.56 -0.75
C TRP A 107 -4.60 -11.63 -2.26
N SER A 108 -4.71 -10.49 -2.93
CA SER A 108 -5.00 -10.44 -4.36
C SER A 108 -3.85 -11.00 -5.20
N ALA A 109 -2.60 -10.76 -4.82
CA ALA A 109 -1.45 -11.37 -5.48
C ALA A 109 -1.48 -12.90 -5.38
N ALA A 110 -1.86 -13.45 -4.23
CA ALA A 110 -2.03 -14.89 -4.05
C ALA A 110 -3.24 -15.43 -4.84
N ALA A 111 -4.36 -14.71 -4.87
CA ALA A 111 -5.54 -15.09 -5.65
C ALA A 111 -5.23 -15.10 -7.16
N ILE A 112 -4.54 -14.07 -7.67
CA ILE A 112 -4.09 -14.00 -9.07
C ILE A 112 -3.21 -15.21 -9.43
N ALA A 113 -2.31 -15.62 -8.54
CA ALA A 113 -1.45 -16.78 -8.79
C ALA A 113 -2.24 -18.10 -8.90
N VAL A 114 -3.41 -18.21 -8.26
CA VAL A 114 -4.31 -19.36 -8.39
C VAL A 114 -5.19 -19.25 -9.64
N LEU A 115 -5.70 -18.06 -9.96
CA LEU A 115 -6.62 -17.83 -11.08
C LEU A 115 -5.91 -17.78 -12.45
N ALA A 116 -4.67 -17.30 -12.47
CA ALA A 116 -3.84 -17.20 -13.68
C ALA A 116 -2.43 -17.78 -13.45
N PRO A 117 -2.31 -19.09 -13.15
CA PRO A 117 -1.04 -19.72 -12.76
C PRO A 117 0.04 -19.66 -13.84
N TRP A 118 -0.36 -19.55 -15.12
CA TRP A 118 0.57 -19.41 -16.24
C TRP A 118 1.35 -18.08 -16.26
N VAL A 119 0.83 -17.02 -15.63
CA VAL A 119 1.52 -15.71 -15.54
C VAL A 119 2.67 -15.77 -14.54
N ARG A 120 2.53 -16.60 -13.50
CA ARG A 120 3.50 -16.70 -12.40
C ARG A 120 3.79 -15.34 -11.74
N PHE A 121 2.76 -14.48 -11.62
CA PHE A 121 2.86 -13.09 -11.15
C PHE A 121 3.62 -12.90 -9.82
N ASP A 122 3.71 -13.95 -9.01
CA ASP A 122 4.19 -13.87 -7.64
C ASP A 122 5.36 -14.82 -7.31
N THR A 123 5.82 -15.56 -8.33
CA THR A 123 6.79 -16.67 -8.22
C THR A 123 7.68 -16.81 -9.47
N GLY A 124 7.33 -16.16 -10.57
CA GLY A 124 8.07 -16.19 -11.83
C GLY A 124 9.10 -15.08 -11.91
N PRO A 125 10.17 -15.27 -12.70
CA PRO A 125 11.06 -14.16 -13.03
C PRO A 125 10.30 -13.12 -13.85
N ILE A 126 10.52 -11.85 -13.52
CA ILE A 126 10.04 -10.73 -14.32
C ILE A 126 11.06 -10.48 -15.42
N LEU A 127 10.61 -10.52 -16.67
CA LEU A 127 11.38 -10.42 -17.90
C LEU A 127 10.78 -9.32 -18.79
N ARG A 128 11.51 -8.85 -19.79
CA ARG A 128 11.08 -7.79 -20.72
C ARG A 128 9.84 -8.16 -21.51
N ASP A 129 9.66 -9.43 -21.83
CA ASP A 129 8.52 -9.93 -22.60
C ASP A 129 7.24 -10.08 -21.76
N ASN A 130 7.37 -10.25 -20.43
CA ASN A 130 6.23 -10.46 -19.53
C ASN A 130 5.97 -9.31 -18.54
N ILE A 131 6.84 -8.27 -18.50
CA ILE A 131 6.74 -7.20 -17.50
C ILE A 131 5.40 -6.47 -17.54
N GLU A 132 4.82 -6.21 -18.71
CA GLU A 132 3.52 -5.52 -18.81
C GLU A 132 2.36 -6.41 -18.30
N ASP A 133 2.49 -7.73 -18.34
CA ASP A 133 1.52 -8.65 -17.71
C ASP A 133 1.64 -8.60 -16.19
N PHE A 134 2.86 -8.48 -15.65
CA PHE A 134 3.07 -8.23 -14.23
C PHE A 134 2.55 -6.86 -13.81
N VAL A 135 2.77 -5.81 -14.62
CA VAL A 135 2.22 -4.47 -14.38
C VAL A 135 0.69 -4.54 -14.33
N PHE A 136 0.07 -5.21 -15.31
CA PHE A 136 -1.37 -5.45 -15.32
C PHE A 136 -1.86 -6.13 -14.03
N CYS A 137 -1.23 -7.25 -13.64
CA CYS A 137 -1.60 -7.95 -12.41
C CYS A 137 -1.39 -7.10 -11.15
N HIS A 138 -0.34 -6.27 -11.10
CA HIS A 138 -0.12 -5.36 -9.97
C HIS A 138 -1.20 -4.28 -9.87
N LEU A 139 -1.63 -3.71 -11.00
CA LEU A 139 -2.77 -2.78 -11.04
C LEU A 139 -4.08 -3.44 -10.60
N LEU A 140 -4.27 -4.74 -10.85
CA LEU A 140 -5.41 -5.46 -10.30
C LEU A 140 -5.35 -5.57 -8.78
N THR A 141 -4.16 -5.75 -8.19
CA THR A 141 -4.02 -5.77 -6.73
C THR A 141 -4.34 -4.42 -6.11
N GLU A 142 -3.97 -3.31 -6.76
CA GLU A 142 -4.35 -1.96 -6.35
C GLU A 142 -5.87 -1.77 -6.45
N ALA A 143 -6.46 -2.08 -7.61
CA ALA A 143 -7.91 -2.01 -7.78
C ALA A 143 -8.65 -2.86 -6.73
N ALA A 144 -8.10 -4.01 -6.34
CA ALA A 144 -8.70 -4.87 -5.32
C ALA A 144 -8.63 -4.24 -3.91
N ALA A 145 -7.50 -3.64 -3.56
CA ALA A 145 -7.32 -2.94 -2.30
C ALA A 145 -8.24 -1.71 -2.22
N THR A 146 -8.25 -0.85 -3.25
CA THR A 146 -9.12 0.33 -3.32
C THR A 146 -10.61 -0.05 -3.35
N VAL A 147 -11.03 -0.98 -4.20
CA VAL A 147 -12.45 -1.36 -4.29
C VAL A 147 -12.90 -2.07 -3.03
N GLY A 148 -12.11 -3.02 -2.54
CA GLY A 148 -12.48 -3.80 -1.36
C GLY A 148 -12.57 -2.96 -0.09
N LEU A 149 -11.53 -2.17 0.20
CA LEU A 149 -11.50 -1.37 1.43
C LEU A 149 -12.30 -0.09 1.29
N ASP A 150 -12.01 0.74 0.29
CA ASP A 150 -12.59 2.08 0.22
C ASP A 150 -14.04 2.05 -0.29
N TYR A 151 -14.28 1.44 -1.45
CA TYR A 151 -15.61 1.47 -2.06
C TYR A 151 -16.59 0.50 -1.39
N TRP A 152 -16.25 -0.77 -1.24
CA TRP A 152 -17.19 -1.77 -0.75
C TRP A 152 -17.33 -1.80 0.77
N TYR A 153 -16.35 -1.28 1.51
CA TYR A 153 -16.41 -1.30 2.96
C TYR A 153 -16.57 0.12 3.55
N LEU A 154 -15.53 0.95 3.50
CA LEU A 154 -15.50 2.25 4.18
C LEU A 154 -16.55 3.25 3.68
N SER A 155 -16.88 3.24 2.38
CA SER A 155 -17.83 4.20 1.82
C SER A 155 -19.29 4.01 2.26
N THR A 156 -19.58 2.94 3.02
CA THR A 156 -20.95 2.51 3.36
C THR A 156 -21.41 2.95 4.76
N PHE A 157 -20.53 3.49 5.58
CA PHE A 157 -20.83 3.95 6.94
C PHE A 157 -19.83 5.01 7.40
N GLU A 158 -20.19 5.79 8.42
CA GLU A 158 -19.26 6.70 9.07
C GLU A 158 -18.39 5.92 10.07
N LEU A 159 -17.08 5.85 9.83
CA LEU A 159 -16.14 5.10 10.68
C LEU A 159 -16.21 5.49 12.17
N PRO A 160 -16.35 6.78 12.57
CA PRO A 160 -16.47 7.17 13.97
C PRO A 160 -17.70 6.57 14.67
N GLU A 161 -18.79 6.33 13.93
CA GLU A 161 -20.00 5.71 14.46
C GLU A 161 -19.83 4.20 14.67
N ARG A 162 -19.01 3.55 13.84
CA ARG A 162 -18.78 2.10 13.91
C ARG A 162 -17.77 1.73 14.99
N ILE A 163 -16.75 2.56 15.19
CA ILE A 163 -15.69 2.34 16.17
C ILE A 163 -15.46 3.63 16.95
N PRO A 164 -16.02 3.74 18.17
CA PRO A 164 -16.05 4.99 18.92
C PRO A 164 -14.72 5.28 19.63
N ILE A 165 -13.60 5.19 18.93
CA ILE A 165 -12.25 5.46 19.48
C ILE A 165 -11.85 6.94 19.41
N GLY A 166 -12.77 7.80 18.96
CA GLY A 166 -12.52 9.24 18.80
C GLY A 166 -11.86 9.61 17.48
N THR A 167 -12.00 8.78 16.43
CA THR A 167 -11.43 9.09 15.12
C THR A 167 -12.23 10.15 14.37
N THR A 168 -11.52 10.96 13.58
CA THR A 168 -12.12 11.92 12.62
C THR A 168 -12.02 11.42 11.18
N GLN A 169 -11.34 10.29 10.96
CA GLN A 169 -11.17 9.70 9.65
C GLN A 169 -12.47 9.08 9.15
N VAL A 170 -12.84 9.38 7.90
CA VAL A 170 -14.05 8.85 7.24
C VAL A 170 -13.75 7.91 6.08
N ASN A 171 -12.58 8.03 5.48
CA ASN A 171 -12.11 7.28 4.31
C ASN A 171 -10.60 7.08 4.37
N LEU A 172 -10.04 6.21 3.52
CA LEU A 172 -8.59 6.03 3.42
C LEU A 172 -8.02 6.74 2.20
N THR A 173 -8.36 6.26 0.99
CA THR A 173 -7.75 6.72 -0.26
C THR A 173 -8.72 7.53 -1.11
N VAL A 174 -10.01 7.15 -1.14
CA VAL A 174 -10.99 7.75 -2.06
C VAL A 174 -11.98 8.68 -1.34
N SER A 175 -12.43 9.73 -2.04
CA SER A 175 -13.46 10.66 -1.53
C SER A 175 -14.90 10.23 -1.79
N TYR A 176 -15.11 9.07 -2.41
CA TYR A 176 -16.43 8.50 -2.66
C TYR A 176 -17.12 8.06 -1.36
N HIS A 177 -18.44 8.29 -1.27
CA HIS A 177 -19.26 7.82 -0.15
C HIS A 177 -20.71 7.55 -0.61
N GLU A 178 -21.31 6.43 -0.19
CA GLU A 178 -22.64 5.98 -0.63
C GLU A 178 -23.76 6.97 -0.33
N ARG A 179 -23.66 7.71 0.79
CA ARG A 179 -24.59 8.81 1.11
C ARG A 179 -24.75 9.85 -0.01
N TYR A 180 -23.80 9.93 -0.94
CA TYR A 180 -23.83 10.84 -2.09
C TYR A 180 -24.14 10.17 -3.43
N VAL A 181 -24.53 8.88 -3.44
CA VAL A 181 -24.79 8.12 -4.67
C VAL A 181 -25.78 8.81 -5.63
N SER A 182 -26.76 9.54 -5.08
CA SER A 182 -27.75 10.28 -5.85
C SER A 182 -27.13 11.38 -6.73
N GLU A 183 -26.02 11.97 -6.31
CA GLU A 183 -25.30 12.98 -7.08
C GLU A 183 -24.60 12.34 -8.30
N TYR A 184 -23.96 11.19 -8.13
CA TYR A 184 -23.32 10.46 -9.23
C TYR A 184 -24.35 9.96 -10.25
N ARG A 185 -25.50 9.46 -9.75
CA ARG A 185 -26.61 8.96 -10.59
C ARG A 185 -27.29 10.03 -11.46
N ARG A 186 -27.11 11.32 -11.14
CA ARG A 186 -27.58 12.42 -12.01
C ARG A 186 -26.89 12.44 -13.37
N PHE A 187 -25.62 12.01 -13.40
CA PHE A 187 -24.78 12.04 -14.60
C PHE A 187 -24.66 10.65 -15.22
N TYR A 188 -24.58 9.61 -14.40
CA TYR A 188 -24.58 8.21 -14.84
C TYR A 188 -25.65 7.41 -14.12
N GLN A 189 -26.83 7.25 -14.72
CA GLN A 189 -27.99 6.62 -14.08
C GLN A 189 -27.71 5.19 -13.59
N GLY A 190 -26.85 4.45 -14.30
CA GLY A 190 -26.42 3.10 -13.92
C GLY A 190 -25.31 3.05 -12.86
N TRP A 191 -24.94 4.18 -12.25
CA TRP A 191 -23.89 4.21 -11.23
C TRP A 191 -24.28 3.38 -10.01
N ASP A 192 -23.44 2.40 -9.71
CA ASP A 192 -23.50 1.57 -8.53
C ASP A 192 -22.10 1.04 -8.24
N ALA A 193 -21.47 1.61 -7.20
CA ALA A 193 -20.15 1.18 -6.75
C ALA A 193 -20.21 -0.11 -5.91
N GLN A 194 -21.40 -0.50 -5.44
CA GLN A 194 -21.60 -1.65 -4.54
C GLN A 194 -21.93 -2.94 -5.28
N ARG A 195 -22.03 -2.91 -6.62
CA ARG A 195 -22.21 -4.12 -7.44
C ARG A 195 -20.87 -4.87 -7.63
N PRO A 196 -20.89 -6.21 -7.80
CA PRO A 196 -19.67 -6.99 -8.06
C PRO A 196 -18.87 -6.51 -9.27
N GLY A 197 -19.56 -6.10 -10.34
CA GLY A 197 -18.93 -5.64 -11.57
C GLY A 197 -18.16 -4.31 -11.45
N PHE A 198 -18.30 -3.56 -10.35
CA PHE A 198 -17.59 -2.29 -10.15
C PHE A 198 -16.08 -2.48 -10.07
N PHE A 199 -15.60 -3.61 -9.53
CA PHE A 199 -14.18 -3.97 -9.56
C PHE A 199 -13.63 -3.93 -10.99
N GLY A 200 -14.36 -4.51 -11.94
CA GLY A 200 -13.95 -4.52 -13.34
C GLY A 200 -13.98 -3.14 -14.00
N ASP A 201 -14.85 -2.24 -13.56
CA ASP A 201 -14.85 -0.86 -14.04
C ASP A 201 -13.58 -0.14 -13.58
N LEU A 202 -13.24 -0.24 -12.29
CA LEU A 202 -12.06 0.43 -11.73
C LEU A 202 -10.74 -0.18 -12.25
N ALA A 203 -10.65 -1.51 -12.35
CA ALA A 203 -9.48 -2.17 -12.91
C ALA A 203 -9.17 -1.72 -14.35
N ARG A 204 -10.20 -1.67 -15.21
CA ARG A 204 -10.05 -1.17 -16.59
C ARG A 204 -9.72 0.32 -16.60
N PHE A 205 -10.25 1.09 -15.66
CA PHE A 205 -9.91 2.50 -15.51
C PHE A 205 -8.44 2.69 -15.10
N TYR A 206 -7.91 1.93 -14.15
CA TYR A 206 -6.49 1.99 -13.76
C TYR A 206 -5.56 1.55 -14.89
N CYS A 207 -5.99 0.64 -15.75
CA CYS A 207 -5.20 0.27 -16.93
C CYS A 207 -5.28 1.31 -18.07
N SER A 208 -6.44 1.91 -18.33
CA SER A 208 -6.65 2.79 -19.50
C SER A 208 -6.53 4.30 -19.22
N GLY A 209 -6.81 4.73 -17.99
CA GLY A 209 -7.08 6.12 -17.65
C GLY A 209 -8.45 6.65 -18.12
N ILE A 210 -9.37 5.78 -18.55
CA ILE A 210 -10.67 6.18 -19.10
C ILE A 210 -11.81 5.61 -18.24
N PHE A 211 -12.51 6.48 -17.51
CA PHE A 211 -13.68 6.09 -16.71
C PHE A 211 -14.95 6.24 -17.56
N LYS A 212 -15.63 5.14 -17.86
CA LYS A 212 -16.86 5.17 -18.67
C LYS A 212 -18.05 5.66 -17.84
N GLY A 213 -18.91 6.48 -18.44
CA GLY A 213 -20.18 6.94 -17.84
C GLY A 213 -20.23 8.42 -17.48
N PHE A 214 -19.09 9.13 -17.42
CA PHE A 214 -19.05 10.56 -17.14
C PHE A 214 -18.37 11.35 -18.27
N ASP A 215 -18.93 12.52 -18.62
CA ASP A 215 -18.33 13.49 -19.53
C ASP A 215 -17.58 14.57 -18.72
N VAL A 216 -16.56 15.20 -19.33
CA VAL A 216 -15.90 16.41 -18.82
C VAL A 216 -16.91 17.50 -18.44
N ARG A 217 -18.05 17.59 -19.15
CA ARG A 217 -19.13 18.52 -18.81
C ARG A 217 -19.82 18.19 -17.49
N ASP A 218 -19.96 16.90 -17.15
CA ASP A 218 -20.55 16.46 -15.89
C ASP A 218 -19.64 16.83 -14.72
N VAL A 219 -18.34 16.57 -14.90
CA VAL A 219 -17.28 16.91 -13.94
C VAL A 219 -17.32 18.41 -13.58
N ARG A 220 -17.52 19.30 -14.56
CA ARG A 220 -17.63 20.75 -14.33
C ARG A 220 -18.89 21.15 -13.55
N ARG A 221 -19.94 20.33 -13.57
CA ARG A 221 -21.24 20.62 -12.95
C ARG A 221 -21.36 20.11 -11.52
N SER A 222 -20.44 19.24 -11.08
CA SER A 222 -20.45 18.69 -9.73
C SER A 222 -19.05 18.75 -9.11
N PRO A 223 -18.82 19.66 -8.14
CA PRO A 223 -17.54 19.72 -7.41
C PRO A 223 -17.15 18.39 -6.76
N ARG A 224 -18.14 17.59 -6.37
CA ARG A 224 -17.93 16.24 -5.81
C ARG A 224 -17.39 15.29 -6.86
N LEU A 225 -18.02 15.24 -8.03
CA LEU A 225 -17.55 14.43 -9.16
C LEU A 225 -16.16 14.86 -9.60
N LEU A 226 -15.89 16.18 -9.64
CA LEU A 226 -14.57 16.72 -9.95
C LEU A 226 -13.51 16.28 -8.95
N ASN A 227 -13.74 16.43 -7.64
CA ASN A 227 -12.79 16.03 -6.62
C ASN A 227 -12.47 14.53 -6.71
N TRP A 228 -13.51 13.71 -6.81
CA TRP A 228 -13.36 12.27 -6.89
C TRP A 228 -12.65 11.82 -8.18
N LEU A 229 -13.17 12.20 -9.36
CA LEU A 229 -12.63 11.70 -10.63
C LEU A 229 -11.24 12.25 -10.94
N SER A 230 -10.93 13.49 -10.53
CA SER A 230 -9.58 14.05 -10.70
C SER A 230 -8.54 13.29 -9.86
N HIS A 231 -8.92 12.93 -8.62
CA HIS A 231 -8.09 12.10 -7.77
C HIS A 231 -7.84 10.74 -8.42
N GLU A 232 -8.90 10.03 -8.82
CA GLU A 232 -8.82 8.71 -9.46
C GLU A 232 -7.98 8.72 -10.76
N LEU A 233 -8.12 9.76 -11.59
CA LEU A 233 -7.33 9.93 -12.82
C LEU A 233 -5.84 10.10 -12.53
N SER A 234 -5.52 11.00 -11.60
CA SER A 234 -4.14 11.24 -11.17
C SER A 234 -3.55 9.97 -10.56
N TYR A 235 -4.30 9.33 -9.68
CA TYR A 235 -3.88 8.13 -8.96
C TYR A 235 -3.63 6.96 -9.91
N GLY A 236 -4.53 6.69 -10.85
CA GLY A 236 -4.34 5.63 -11.84
C GLY A 236 -3.09 5.84 -12.72
N ALA A 237 -2.76 7.09 -13.08
CA ALA A 237 -1.53 7.40 -13.79
C ALA A 237 -0.28 7.13 -12.94
N THR A 238 -0.29 7.59 -11.68
CA THR A 238 0.77 7.31 -10.70
C THR A 238 0.97 5.81 -10.50
N GLN A 239 -0.11 5.05 -10.36
CA GLN A 239 -0.03 3.60 -10.15
C GLN A 239 0.60 2.85 -11.32
N ARG A 240 0.32 3.26 -12.58
CA ARG A 240 1.00 2.69 -13.75
C ARG A 240 2.50 2.98 -13.77
N GLU A 241 2.87 4.22 -13.45
CA GLU A 241 4.27 4.62 -13.35
C GLU A 241 5.00 3.84 -12.25
N TYR A 242 4.43 3.80 -11.06
CA TYR A 242 4.97 3.13 -9.90
C TYR A 242 5.12 1.62 -10.10
N SER A 243 4.10 0.98 -10.67
CA SER A 243 4.13 -0.44 -11.06
C SER A 243 5.31 -0.73 -11.99
N ARG A 244 5.47 0.06 -13.07
CA ARG A 244 6.54 -0.13 -14.05
C ARG A 244 7.93 0.09 -13.45
N LEU A 245 8.11 1.15 -12.66
CA LEU A 245 9.39 1.43 -12.01
C LEU A 245 9.80 0.31 -11.05
N TRP A 246 8.87 -0.13 -10.20
CA TRP A 246 9.15 -1.15 -9.20
C TRP A 246 9.38 -2.53 -9.82
N LEU A 247 8.52 -2.95 -10.76
CA LEU A 247 8.67 -4.24 -11.42
C LEU A 247 9.91 -4.28 -12.33
N SER A 248 10.30 -3.17 -12.95
CA SER A 248 11.58 -3.06 -13.66
C SER A 248 12.76 -3.24 -12.71
N PHE A 249 12.66 -2.66 -11.50
CA PHE A 249 13.69 -2.83 -10.48
C PHE A 249 13.78 -4.29 -10.00
N LEU A 250 12.66 -5.02 -9.92
CA LEU A 250 12.64 -6.45 -9.58
C LEU A 250 13.00 -7.38 -10.76
N ALA A 251 13.01 -6.90 -12.00
CA ALA A 251 13.22 -7.73 -13.19
C ALA A 251 14.54 -8.50 -13.17
N ALA A 252 14.54 -9.76 -13.61
CA ALA A 252 15.77 -10.56 -13.67
C ALA A 252 16.79 -9.98 -14.66
N GLU A 253 16.31 -9.22 -15.66
CA GLU A 253 17.11 -8.49 -16.63
C GLU A 253 16.88 -6.98 -16.53
N GLU A 254 17.72 -6.19 -17.21
CA GLU A 254 17.56 -4.74 -17.25
C GLU A 254 16.42 -4.35 -18.19
N VAL A 255 15.39 -3.73 -17.61
CA VAL A 255 14.26 -3.15 -18.32
C VAL A 255 14.22 -1.66 -18.00
N SER A 256 14.25 -0.85 -19.06
CA SER A 256 14.18 0.61 -18.95
C SER A 256 12.96 1.12 -19.70
N TYR A 257 12.19 1.98 -19.06
CA TYR A 257 11.08 2.69 -19.69
C TYR A 257 11.52 4.08 -20.14
N ASP A 258 10.95 4.56 -21.25
CA ASP A 258 10.92 6.00 -21.53
C ASP A 258 10.09 6.67 -20.42
N PRO A 259 10.60 7.70 -19.73
CA PRO A 259 9.83 8.44 -18.72
C PRO A 259 8.44 8.88 -19.19
N ARG A 260 8.28 9.20 -20.48
CA ARG A 260 6.98 9.59 -21.07
C ARG A 260 5.99 8.43 -21.18
N GLY A 261 6.49 7.20 -21.21
CA GLY A 261 5.70 5.97 -21.32
C GLY A 261 5.26 5.39 -19.97
N LEU A 262 5.84 5.83 -18.85
CA LEU A 262 5.57 5.27 -17.52
C LEU A 262 4.10 5.36 -17.11
N THR A 263 3.42 6.46 -17.44
CA THR A 263 2.00 6.67 -17.11
C THR A 263 1.05 6.18 -18.21
N GLY A 264 1.58 5.65 -19.32
CA GLY A 264 0.81 5.22 -20.48
C GLY A 264 -0.13 4.05 -20.17
N PRO A 265 -1.15 3.78 -21.00
CA PRO A 265 -2.07 2.67 -20.79
C PRO A 265 -1.38 1.30 -20.72
N VAL A 266 -2.03 0.34 -20.07
CA VAL A 266 -1.62 -1.08 -20.03
C VAL A 266 -2.69 -1.90 -20.73
N SER A 267 -2.29 -2.82 -21.62
CA SER A 267 -3.25 -3.66 -22.35
C SER A 267 -3.97 -4.62 -21.41
N PHE A 268 -5.30 -4.70 -21.58
CA PHE A 268 -6.17 -5.64 -20.87
C PHE A 268 -7.15 -6.36 -21.80
N GLU A 269 -7.06 -6.16 -23.12
CA GLU A 269 -8.04 -6.67 -24.09
C GLU A 269 -7.94 -8.18 -24.32
N GLU A 270 -6.79 -8.77 -23.95
CA GLU A 270 -6.56 -10.20 -24.02
C GLU A 270 -7.61 -10.99 -23.21
N GLU A 271 -8.16 -12.06 -23.78
CA GLU A 271 -9.26 -12.82 -23.16
C GLU A 271 -8.96 -13.29 -21.74
N TRP A 272 -7.70 -13.69 -21.49
CA TRP A 272 -7.27 -14.14 -20.16
C TRP A 272 -7.25 -13.00 -19.14
N LYS A 273 -6.94 -11.76 -19.55
CA LYS A 273 -6.96 -10.56 -18.70
C LYS A 273 -8.39 -10.17 -18.35
N GLN A 274 -9.30 -10.21 -19.33
CA GLN A 274 -10.73 -9.99 -19.08
C GLN A 274 -11.33 -11.02 -18.13
N ARG A 275 -10.97 -12.30 -18.32
CA ARG A 275 -11.38 -13.38 -17.42
C ARG A 275 -10.83 -13.17 -16.01
N LEU A 276 -9.54 -12.85 -15.88
CA LEU A 276 -8.92 -12.61 -14.57
C LEU A 276 -9.58 -11.43 -13.85
N ILE A 277 -9.88 -10.33 -14.54
CA ILE A 277 -10.64 -9.20 -13.96
C ILE A 277 -11.99 -9.67 -13.42
N HIS A 278 -12.72 -10.48 -14.19
CA HIS A 278 -14.03 -10.96 -13.79
C HIS A 278 -13.95 -11.89 -12.57
N GLU A 279 -13.11 -12.92 -12.65
CA GLU A 279 -12.97 -13.94 -11.61
C GLU A 279 -12.44 -13.35 -10.30
N LEU A 280 -11.39 -12.51 -10.38
CA LEU A 280 -10.84 -11.81 -9.21
C LEU A 280 -11.89 -10.91 -8.54
N GLY A 281 -12.69 -10.20 -9.34
CA GLY A 281 -13.78 -9.36 -8.85
C GLY A 281 -14.84 -10.15 -8.09
N LEU A 282 -15.21 -11.34 -8.58
CA LEU A 282 -16.19 -12.22 -7.91
C LEU A 282 -15.65 -12.74 -6.57
N VAL A 283 -14.41 -13.26 -6.54
CA VAL A 283 -13.83 -13.80 -5.31
C VAL A 283 -13.56 -12.71 -4.27
N LEU A 284 -13.16 -11.51 -4.71
CA LEU A 284 -13.01 -10.35 -3.83
C LEU A 284 -14.38 -9.93 -3.27
N PHE A 285 -15.43 -9.89 -4.10
CA PHE A 285 -16.76 -9.52 -3.64
C PHE A 285 -17.25 -10.45 -2.54
N ALA A 286 -17.12 -11.77 -2.73
CA ALA A 286 -17.46 -12.78 -1.72
C ALA A 286 -16.66 -12.57 -0.42
N LYS A 287 -15.36 -12.29 -0.53
CA LYS A 287 -14.49 -12.03 0.63
C LYS A 287 -14.91 -10.79 1.43
N ILE A 288 -15.26 -9.69 0.74
CA ILE A 288 -15.52 -8.40 1.37
C ILE A 288 -16.98 -8.27 1.83
N LYS A 289 -17.94 -8.68 1.00
CA LYS A 289 -19.38 -8.47 1.23
C LYS A 289 -20.07 -9.64 1.92
N GLU A 290 -19.58 -10.86 1.72
CA GLU A 290 -20.23 -12.08 2.22
C GLU A 290 -19.46 -12.70 3.40
N ASP A 291 -18.28 -12.15 3.74
CA ASP A 291 -17.34 -12.70 4.74
C ASP A 291 -17.05 -14.20 4.48
N SER A 292 -17.04 -14.57 3.20
CA SER A 292 -16.86 -15.94 2.73
C SER A 292 -15.39 -16.22 2.46
N ASP A 293 -14.92 -17.40 2.90
CA ASP A 293 -13.69 -17.98 2.38
C ASP A 293 -13.92 -18.20 0.89
N SER A 294 -13.31 -17.37 0.05
CA SER A 294 -13.46 -17.31 -1.42
C SER A 294 -13.40 -18.64 -2.21
N GLY A 295 -13.23 -19.78 -1.54
CA GLY A 295 -13.09 -21.12 -2.10
C GLY A 295 -11.70 -21.40 -2.63
N LEU A 296 -10.82 -20.38 -2.63
CA LEU A 296 -9.46 -20.48 -3.13
C LEU A 296 -8.54 -21.10 -2.07
N GLU A 297 -7.87 -22.20 -2.43
CA GLU A 297 -6.75 -22.73 -1.66
C GLU A 297 -5.49 -21.89 -1.89
N LEU A 298 -5.26 -20.90 -1.03
CA LEU A 298 -4.06 -20.06 -1.11
C LEU A 298 -2.87 -20.77 -0.43
N ARG A 299 -2.05 -21.48 -1.21
CA ARG A 299 -0.91 -22.26 -0.71
C ARG A 299 0.31 -21.39 -0.35
N THR A 300 1.14 -21.89 0.56
CA THR A 300 2.48 -21.38 0.89
C THR A 300 3.47 -21.60 -0.28
N ARG A 301 4.40 -20.66 -0.48
CA ARG A 301 5.28 -20.56 -1.67
C ARG A 301 6.65 -21.20 -1.52
N ASN A 302 7.32 -21.36 -2.68
CA ASN A 302 8.75 -21.65 -2.81
C ASN A 302 9.60 -20.36 -2.64
N GLU A 303 9.62 -19.39 -3.57
CA GLU A 303 10.40 -18.13 -3.44
C GLU A 303 9.76 -16.94 -4.21
N PRO A 304 9.73 -15.71 -3.66
CA PRO A 304 9.24 -14.51 -4.35
C PRO A 304 10.26 -13.91 -5.35
N PRO A 305 9.84 -13.09 -6.33
CA PRO A 305 10.77 -12.34 -7.18
C PRO A 305 11.61 -11.36 -6.34
N GLU A 306 12.92 -11.39 -6.55
CA GLU A 306 13.89 -10.50 -5.91
C GLU A 306 14.73 -9.79 -6.98
N SER A 307 15.13 -8.54 -6.72
CA SER A 307 15.98 -7.83 -7.67
C SER A 307 17.39 -8.45 -7.69
N PRO A 308 18.08 -8.55 -8.84
CA PRO A 308 19.43 -9.08 -8.90
C PRO A 308 20.38 -8.37 -7.94
N ARG A 309 21.23 -9.10 -7.21
CA ARG A 309 22.19 -8.52 -6.25
C ARG A 309 23.23 -7.61 -6.90
N SER A 310 23.51 -7.82 -8.19
CA SER A 310 24.38 -6.97 -9.02
C SER A 310 23.70 -5.66 -9.44
N ARG A 311 22.38 -5.52 -9.26
CA ARG A 311 21.66 -4.31 -9.61
C ARG A 311 22.09 -3.16 -8.72
N ARG A 312 22.33 -2.01 -9.35
CA ARG A 312 22.62 -0.77 -8.63
C ARG A 312 21.46 -0.44 -7.67
N PRO A 313 21.73 -0.14 -6.39
CA PRO A 313 20.68 0.17 -5.43
C PRO A 313 19.87 1.41 -5.85
N ASP A 314 18.55 1.29 -5.69
CA ASP A 314 17.62 2.41 -5.75
C ASP A 314 16.81 2.41 -4.44
N PHE A 315 17.01 3.39 -3.59
CA PHE A 315 16.41 3.45 -2.25
C PHE A 315 14.92 3.81 -2.27
N ARG A 316 14.33 4.03 -3.45
CA ARG A 316 12.88 3.92 -3.63
C ARG A 316 12.39 2.49 -3.47
N PHE A 317 13.25 1.53 -3.79
CA PHE A 317 12.92 0.10 -3.87
C PHE A 317 13.81 -0.82 -3.03
N VAL A 318 14.81 -0.27 -2.34
CA VAL A 318 15.74 -1.02 -1.50
C VAL A 318 15.75 -0.47 -0.08
N ASN A 319 15.81 -1.39 0.87
CA ASN A 319 15.95 -1.10 2.28
C ASN A 319 17.39 -0.72 2.66
N SER A 320 17.60 0.53 3.09
CA SER A 320 18.89 1.03 3.56
C SER A 320 19.37 0.45 4.90
N ASN A 321 18.50 -0.23 5.65
CA ASN A 321 18.90 -1.00 6.83
C ASN A 321 19.57 -2.33 6.46
N VAL A 322 19.32 -2.84 5.25
CA VAL A 322 19.87 -4.11 4.74
C VAL A 322 21.01 -3.86 3.77
N VAL A 323 20.89 -2.83 2.92
CA VAL A 323 21.88 -2.48 1.90
C VAL A 323 22.50 -1.12 2.25
N SER A 324 23.80 -1.12 2.55
CA SER A 324 24.55 0.14 2.77
C SER A 324 25.03 0.73 1.44
N LEU A 325 24.99 2.06 1.30
CA LEU A 325 25.74 2.75 0.25
C LEU A 325 27.22 2.75 0.61
N THR A 326 28.06 2.29 -0.30
CA THR A 326 29.44 2.81 -0.37
C THR A 326 29.40 4.18 -1.07
N PRO A 327 30.21 5.16 -0.64
CA PRO A 327 30.22 6.53 -1.18
C PRO A 327 30.44 6.66 -2.71
N GLU A 328 30.86 5.58 -3.37
CA GLU A 328 31.17 5.52 -4.81
C GLU A 328 29.99 5.01 -5.66
N ALA A 329 28.86 4.67 -5.03
CA ALA A 329 27.71 4.14 -5.75
C ALA A 329 26.93 5.29 -6.40
N ASP A 330 26.96 5.33 -7.73
CA ASP A 330 26.38 6.38 -8.57
C ASP A 330 24.87 6.63 -8.37
N ALA A 331 24.11 6.03 -7.45
CA ALA A 331 22.63 6.09 -7.20
C ALA A 331 21.72 6.91 -8.17
N PRO A 332 20.65 6.33 -8.75
CA PRO A 332 19.78 7.04 -9.69
C PRO A 332 19.27 8.40 -9.16
N PRO A 333 18.99 9.39 -10.03
CA PRO A 333 18.44 10.68 -9.61
C PRO A 333 17.20 10.51 -8.72
N GLY A 334 17.18 11.19 -7.57
CA GLY A 334 16.11 11.08 -6.58
C GLY A 334 16.24 9.92 -5.58
N SER A 335 17.06 8.89 -5.86
CA SER A 335 17.29 7.79 -4.92
C SER A 335 17.98 8.25 -3.62
N LEU A 336 18.89 9.23 -3.69
CA LEU A 336 19.62 9.74 -2.51
C LEU A 336 18.67 10.33 -1.45
N ARG A 337 17.60 11.00 -1.90
CA ARG A 337 16.55 11.51 -1.01
C ARG A 337 15.97 10.37 -0.16
N TYR A 338 15.55 9.28 -0.80
CA TYR A 338 14.96 8.15 -0.09
C TYR A 338 15.96 7.45 0.83
N TYR A 339 17.24 7.36 0.43
CA TYR A 339 18.28 6.88 1.33
C TYR A 339 18.31 7.73 2.60
N VAL A 340 18.45 9.05 2.48
CA VAL A 340 18.55 9.96 3.64
C VAL A 340 17.30 9.88 4.51
N LEU A 341 16.11 9.86 3.91
CA LEU A 341 14.86 9.71 4.65
C LEU A 341 14.82 8.39 5.43
N GLN A 342 15.20 7.27 4.82
CA GLN A 342 15.27 5.99 5.53
C GLN A 342 16.30 6.03 6.67
N ARG A 343 17.46 6.69 6.48
CA ARG A 343 18.46 6.85 7.55
C ARG A 343 17.97 7.69 8.71
N VAL A 344 17.27 8.80 8.45
CA VAL A 344 16.66 9.63 9.48
C VAL A 344 15.64 8.82 10.26
N THR A 345 14.71 8.16 9.58
CA THR A 345 13.64 7.40 10.27
C THR A 345 14.17 6.18 11.03
N ALA A 346 15.33 5.64 10.68
CA ALA A 346 16.00 4.59 11.43
C ALA A 346 16.66 5.08 12.74
N THR A 347 16.61 6.38 13.05
CA THR A 347 17.10 6.93 14.33
C THR A 347 15.99 7.09 15.36
N VAL A 348 16.33 6.91 16.64
CA VAL A 348 15.39 7.11 17.75
C VAL A 348 15.07 8.60 17.88
N PHE A 349 13.80 8.96 17.71
CA PHE A 349 13.38 10.36 17.62
C PHE A 349 13.71 11.20 18.87
N ASP A 350 13.55 10.61 20.06
CA ASP A 350 13.77 11.32 21.34
C ASP A 350 15.25 11.54 21.68
N ASP A 351 16.16 10.81 21.03
CA ASP A 351 17.60 10.98 21.28
C ASP A 351 18.14 12.26 20.63
N LEU A 352 17.29 12.99 19.88
CA LEU A 352 17.62 14.27 19.27
C LEU A 352 16.90 15.44 19.96
N THR A 353 17.68 16.49 20.21
CA THR A 353 17.14 17.75 20.72
C THR A 353 16.15 18.36 19.73
N GLN A 354 15.23 19.19 20.23
CA GLN A 354 14.25 19.88 19.38
C GLN A 354 14.93 20.75 18.31
N ASP A 355 16.06 21.38 18.64
CA ASP A 355 16.80 22.22 17.69
C ASP A 355 17.44 21.38 16.58
N THR A 356 18.04 20.24 16.92
CA THR A 356 18.58 19.31 15.90
C THR A 356 17.48 18.81 14.97
N ARG A 357 16.29 18.48 15.51
CA ARG A 357 15.13 18.08 14.71
C ARG A 357 14.67 19.19 13.76
N LYS A 358 14.64 20.45 14.21
CA LYS A 358 14.33 21.61 13.35
C LYS A 358 15.36 21.81 12.25
N ASP A 359 16.64 21.62 12.55
CA ASP A 359 17.73 21.74 11.58
C ASP A 359 17.67 20.62 10.55
N ILE A 360 17.39 19.37 10.95
CA ILE A 360 17.10 18.26 10.03
C ILE A 360 15.93 18.61 9.11
N ALA A 361 14.81 19.08 9.66
CA ALA A 361 13.65 19.46 8.85
C ALA A 361 13.96 20.57 7.84
N ARG A 362 14.78 21.57 8.23
CA ARG A 362 15.22 22.66 7.35
C ARG A 362 16.14 22.14 6.25
N ALA A 363 17.11 21.30 6.60
CA ALA A 363 18.08 20.72 5.68
C ALA A 363 17.38 19.80 4.65
N LEU A 364 16.42 18.97 5.08
CA LEU A 364 15.62 18.14 4.17
C LEU A 364 14.82 18.98 3.16
N ARG A 365 14.22 20.10 3.57
CA ARG A 365 13.50 21.01 2.67
C ARG A 365 14.40 21.72 1.67
N ARG A 366 15.68 21.91 2.01
CA ARG A 366 16.71 22.50 1.14
C ARG A 366 17.51 21.47 0.35
N GLU A 367 17.17 20.18 0.50
CA GLU A 367 17.89 19.06 -0.12
C GLU A 367 19.38 19.00 0.29
N GLU A 368 19.71 19.49 1.50
CA GLU A 368 21.05 19.48 2.08
C GLU A 368 21.35 18.11 2.73
N TYR A 369 21.32 17.04 1.93
CA TYR A 369 21.36 15.65 2.41
C TYR A 369 22.63 15.28 3.21
N GLU A 370 23.80 15.81 2.83
CA GLU A 370 25.04 15.59 3.58
C GLU A 370 25.01 16.21 4.98
N LEU A 371 24.33 17.36 5.13
CA LEU A 371 24.13 17.95 6.45
C LEU A 371 23.23 17.06 7.31
N VAL A 372 22.14 16.54 6.74
CA VAL A 372 21.24 15.62 7.44
C VAL A 372 21.98 14.38 7.93
N LEU A 373 22.78 13.74 7.06
CA LEU A 373 23.55 12.56 7.42
C LEU A 373 24.55 12.82 8.56
N ARG A 374 25.24 13.98 8.54
CA ARG A 374 26.13 14.39 9.64
C ARG A 374 25.38 14.62 10.95
N LEU A 375 24.20 15.24 10.91
CA LEU A 375 23.38 15.50 12.11
C LEU A 375 22.91 14.21 12.79
N ILE A 376 22.81 13.10 12.06
CA ILE A 376 22.34 11.81 12.59
C ILE A 376 23.45 10.76 12.78
N GLU A 377 24.71 11.10 12.49
CA GLU A 377 25.82 10.13 12.40
C GLU A 377 26.06 9.38 13.72
N GLN A 378 26.02 10.10 14.85
CA GLN A 378 26.28 9.56 16.19
C GLN A 378 25.00 9.26 16.98
N VAL A 379 23.83 9.35 16.34
CA VAL A 379 22.54 9.14 17.00
C VAL A 379 22.24 7.65 17.08
N LYS A 380 21.65 7.23 18.20
CA LYS A 380 21.21 5.85 18.39
C LYS A 380 20.19 5.48 17.32
N ARG A 381 20.34 4.27 16.78
CA ARG A 381 19.39 3.70 15.84
C ARG A 381 18.33 2.86 16.52
N VAL A 382 17.16 2.81 15.90
CA VAL A 382 16.15 1.79 16.20
C VAL A 382 16.78 0.43 15.95
N ALA A 383 16.58 -0.51 16.87
CA ALA A 383 17.22 -1.81 16.79
C ALA A 383 16.82 -2.53 15.48
N PRO A 384 17.79 -3.03 14.69
CA PRO A 384 17.49 -3.75 13.47
C PRO A 384 16.72 -5.02 13.77
N VAL A 385 15.72 -5.32 12.93
CA VAL A 385 14.96 -6.57 13.00
C VAL A 385 15.60 -7.56 12.03
N SER A 386 15.90 -8.78 12.50
CA SER A 386 16.67 -9.79 11.73
C SER A 386 16.04 -10.24 10.40
N SER A 387 14.82 -9.81 10.10
CA SER A 387 14.01 -10.26 8.96
C SER A 387 13.56 -9.11 8.05
N GLU A 388 14.25 -7.99 8.05
CA GLU A 388 13.89 -6.89 7.15
C GLU A 388 14.15 -7.30 5.68
N PRO A 389 13.20 -7.02 4.76
CA PRO A 389 13.37 -7.35 3.35
C PRO A 389 14.42 -6.44 2.73
N ARG A 390 15.14 -6.95 1.73
CA ARG A 390 16.00 -6.13 0.88
C ARG A 390 15.16 -5.28 -0.07
N ASP A 391 14.26 -5.92 -0.80
CA ASP A 391 13.46 -5.30 -1.85
C ASP A 391 12.09 -4.88 -1.31
N LEU A 392 11.79 -3.59 -1.49
CA LEU A 392 10.61 -2.92 -1.00
C LEU A 392 10.05 -2.00 -2.08
N PHE A 393 8.90 -1.42 -1.80
CA PHE A 393 8.31 -0.35 -2.55
C PHE A 393 7.99 0.79 -1.59
N VAL A 394 8.63 1.95 -1.77
CA VAL A 394 8.57 3.10 -0.84
C VAL A 394 8.28 4.40 -1.59
N LEU A 395 7.42 4.34 -2.61
CA LEU A 395 6.93 5.54 -3.30
C LEU A 395 5.63 6.03 -2.66
N ASN A 396 5.44 7.34 -2.72
CA ASN A 396 4.34 8.05 -2.07
C ASN A 396 3.42 8.73 -3.06
#